data_AF-A0A0W0VZG6-F1
#
_entry.id   AF-A0A0W0VZG6-F1
#
_cell.length_a   1.000
_cell.length_b   1.000
_cell.length_c   1.000
_cell.angle_alpha   90.00
_cell.angle_beta   90.00
_cell.angle_gamma   90.00
#
_symmetry.space_group_name_H-M   'P 1'
#
loop_
_entity.id
_entity.type
_entity.pdbx_description
1 polymer ?
#
loop_
_entity_poly.entity_id
_entity_poly.type
_entity_poly.pdbx_seq_one_letter_code
_entity_poly.pdbx_strand_id
1 'polypeptide(L)'
;MKKMCGIISLILINGSSFYLIYVYVLVACSTKMNNLLQVAYEPSGMQMFFYFISLPFFIILAILSRIHCFYYDVKNGLAFWLFLIWLLYFLFIEYIDQIVHFSNGNELFYYGSLAISLGAFTLIGLTTYFQLKQLMSDSR
;
A
#
# COMPACT_ATOMS: atom_id res chain seq x y z
N MET A 1 22.15 18.94 -7.09
CA MET A 1 20.72 19.21 -6.84
C MET A 1 19.80 18.10 -7.35
N LYS A 2 19.95 17.65 -8.61
CA LYS A 2 19.11 16.59 -9.21
C LYS A 2 19.04 15.30 -8.37
N LYS A 3 20.18 14.81 -7.85
CA LYS A 3 20.23 13.65 -6.94
C LYS A 3 19.41 13.82 -5.66
N MET A 4 19.54 14.95 -4.98
CA MET A 4 18.80 15.25 -3.75
C MET A 4 17.29 15.33 -4.03
N CYS A 5 16.89 15.98 -5.12
CA CYS A 5 15.49 16.02 -5.56
C CYS A 5 14.95 14.61 -5.91
N GLY A 6 15.77 13.76 -6.52
CA GLY A 6 15.45 12.35 -6.75
C GLY A 6 15.15 11.63 -5.45
N ILE A 7 16.07 11.69 -4.48
CA ILE A 7 15.89 11.05 -3.17
C ILE A 7 14.64 11.59 -2.45
N ILE A 8 14.42 12.90 -2.43
CA ILE A 8 13.24 13.50 -1.79
C ILE A 8 11.95 13.00 -2.46
N SER A 9 11.88 13.03 -3.78
CA SER A 9 10.68 12.55 -4.50
C SER A 9 10.44 11.05 -4.30
N LEU A 10 11.51 10.24 -4.25
CA LEU A 10 11.41 8.81 -3.94
C LEU A 10 10.83 8.58 -2.54
N ILE A 11 11.35 9.29 -1.52
CA ILE A 11 10.86 9.19 -0.13
C ILE A 11 9.39 9.60 -0.06
N LEU A 12 8.99 10.67 -0.76
CA LEU A 12 7.61 11.12 -0.77
C LEU A 12 6.67 10.08 -1.40
N ILE A 13 7.02 9.54 -2.57
CA ILE A 13 6.17 8.58 -3.29
C ILE A 13 6.09 7.26 -2.51
N ASN A 14 7.23 6.68 -2.15
CA ASN A 14 7.27 5.37 -1.51
C ASN A 14 6.83 5.46 -0.05
N GLY A 15 7.14 6.55 0.65
CA GLY A 15 6.64 6.85 1.99
C GLY A 15 5.13 7.05 2.02
N SER A 16 4.55 7.74 1.04
CA SER A 16 3.09 7.86 0.91
C SER A 16 2.45 6.49 0.61
N SER A 17 3.13 5.66 -0.19
CA SER A 17 2.68 4.29 -0.44
C SER A 17 2.69 3.45 0.83
N PHE A 18 3.78 3.51 1.61
CA PHE A 18 3.85 2.89 2.94
C PHE A 18 2.74 3.36 3.86
N TYR A 19 2.50 4.67 3.91
CA TYR A 19 1.44 5.24 4.73
C TYR A 19 0.07 4.71 4.31
N LEU A 20 -0.21 4.62 3.01
CA LEU A 20 -1.48 4.08 2.52
C LEU A 20 -1.69 2.63 2.95
N ILE A 21 -0.67 1.78 2.83
CA ILE A 21 -0.72 0.39 3.34
C ILE A 21 -0.87 0.34 4.86
N TYR A 22 -0.25 1.26 5.58
CA TYR A 22 -0.43 1.35 7.03
C TYR A 22 -1.88 1.70 7.41
N VAL A 23 -2.53 2.62 6.70
CA VAL A 23 -3.94 2.92 6.95
C VAL A 23 -4.82 1.69 6.67
N TYR A 24 -4.52 0.92 5.62
CA TYR A 24 -5.20 -0.35 5.35
C TYR A 24 -5.08 -1.32 6.53
N VAL A 25 -3.89 -1.45 7.12
CA VAL A 25 -3.67 -2.26 8.33
C VAL A 25 -4.52 -1.77 9.50
N LEU A 26 -4.60 -0.46 9.73
CA LEU A 26 -5.43 0.10 10.79
C LEU A 26 -6.92 -0.24 10.59
N VAL A 27 -7.40 -0.09 9.36
CA VAL A 27 -8.78 -0.42 8.98
C VAL A 27 -9.06 -1.92 9.13
N ALA A 28 -8.11 -2.78 8.79
CA ALA A 28 -8.23 -4.21 9.06
C ALA A 28 -8.29 -4.48 10.57
N CYS A 29 -7.42 -3.86 11.38
CA CYS A 29 -7.42 -4.02 12.83
C CYS A 29 -8.71 -3.55 13.50
N SER A 30 -9.34 -2.47 13.03
CA SER A 30 -10.59 -1.98 13.60
C SER A 30 -11.79 -2.91 13.35
N THR A 31 -11.65 -3.94 12.50
CA THR A 31 -12.67 -5.01 12.33
C THR A 31 -12.61 -6.12 13.39
N LYS A 32 -11.60 -6.14 14.28
CA LYS A 32 -11.43 -7.21 15.27
C LYS A 32 -11.18 -6.63 16.67
N MET A 33 -12.00 -7.03 17.66
CA MET A 33 -11.88 -6.58 19.06
C MET A 33 -10.51 -6.86 19.67
N ASN A 34 -9.97 -8.07 19.47
CA ASN A 34 -8.66 -8.47 19.97
C ASN A 34 -7.65 -8.51 18.81
N ASN A 35 -7.36 -7.35 18.22
CA ASN A 35 -6.38 -7.24 17.14
C ASN A 35 -4.95 -7.03 17.65
N LEU A 36 -3.98 -7.39 16.80
CA LEU A 36 -2.54 -7.37 17.09
C LEU A 36 -2.00 -5.97 17.45
N LEU A 37 -2.58 -4.91 16.91
CA LEU A 37 -2.14 -3.53 17.13
C LEU A 37 -2.96 -2.78 18.19
N GLN A 38 -3.87 -3.46 18.88
CA GLN A 38 -4.76 -2.89 19.91
C GLN A 38 -5.56 -1.67 19.43
N VAL A 39 -5.91 -1.63 18.13
CA VAL A 39 -6.77 -0.59 17.55
C VAL A 39 -8.19 -0.77 18.09
N ALA A 40 -8.89 0.33 18.38
CA ALA A 40 -10.28 0.25 18.84
C ALA A 40 -11.17 -0.42 17.78
N TYR A 41 -12.00 -1.36 18.22
CA TYR A 41 -12.99 -1.99 17.35
C TYR A 41 -14.09 -0.99 16.98
N GLU A 42 -14.39 -0.92 15.69
CA GLU A 42 -15.46 -0.07 15.18
C GLU A 42 -16.44 -0.93 14.35
N PRO A 43 -17.69 -1.09 14.79
CA PRO A 43 -18.67 -2.00 14.16
C PRO A 43 -19.41 -1.39 12.96
N SER A 44 -19.02 -0.19 12.51
CA SER A 44 -19.79 0.59 11.53
C SER A 44 -19.83 -0.01 10.11
N GLY A 45 -18.93 -0.94 9.79
CA GLY A 45 -18.79 -1.52 8.44
C GLY A 45 -18.24 -0.55 7.38
N MET A 46 -18.12 0.75 7.69
CA MET A 46 -17.60 1.80 6.82
C MET A 46 -16.13 1.60 6.42
N GLN A 47 -15.43 0.73 7.14
CA GLN A 47 -14.05 0.33 6.91
C GLN A 47 -13.82 -0.21 5.51
N MET A 48 -14.77 -0.96 4.93
CA MET A 48 -14.64 -1.48 3.56
C MET A 48 -14.67 -0.40 2.50
N PHE A 49 -15.42 0.68 2.74
CA PHE A 49 -15.55 1.79 1.78
C PHE A 49 -14.21 2.51 1.58
N PHE A 50 -13.36 2.53 2.60
CA PHE A 50 -12.00 3.09 2.51
C PHE A 50 -11.14 2.42 1.41
N TYR A 51 -11.27 1.10 1.25
CA TYR A 51 -10.49 0.36 0.25
C TYR A 51 -10.89 0.67 -1.20
N PHE A 52 -12.13 1.13 -1.41
CA PHE A 52 -12.60 1.59 -2.70
C PHE A 52 -12.17 3.04 -2.96
N ILE A 53 -12.34 3.93 -1.98
CA ILE A 53 -11.93 5.35 -2.07
C ILE A 53 -10.43 5.51 -2.26
N SER A 54 -9.62 4.55 -1.83
CA SER A 54 -8.16 4.61 -1.96
C SER A 54 -7.67 4.51 -3.42
N LEU A 55 -8.48 4.01 -4.37
CA LEU A 55 -8.08 3.76 -5.75
C LEU A 55 -7.44 4.99 -6.43
N PRO A 56 -8.04 6.19 -6.38
CA PRO A 56 -7.45 7.38 -6.98
C PRO A 56 -6.06 7.69 -6.40
N PHE A 57 -5.83 7.43 -5.11
CA PHE A 57 -4.53 7.63 -4.49
C PHE A 57 -3.48 6.64 -5.02
N PHE A 58 -3.84 5.35 -5.17
CA PHE A 58 -2.96 4.36 -5.80
C PHE A 58 -2.64 4.72 -7.25
N ILE A 59 -3.62 5.20 -8.02
CA ILE A 59 -3.41 5.66 -9.40
C ILE A 59 -2.44 6.84 -9.43
N ILE A 60 -2.66 7.87 -8.60
CA ILE A 60 -1.78 9.04 -8.52
C ILE A 60 -0.36 8.62 -8.15
N LEU A 61 -0.19 7.78 -7.12
CA LEU A 61 1.12 7.29 -6.71
C LEU A 61 1.80 6.45 -7.80
N ALA A 62 1.04 5.63 -8.54
CA ALA A 62 1.58 4.86 -9.65
C ALA A 62 2.08 5.77 -10.79
N ILE A 63 1.30 6.80 -11.16
CA ILE A 63 1.70 7.79 -12.17
C ILE A 63 2.95 8.53 -11.70
N LEU A 64 2.97 9.03 -10.47
CA LEU A 64 4.12 9.73 -9.90
C LEU A 64 5.36 8.83 -9.85
N SER A 65 5.20 7.56 -9.49
CA SER A 65 6.29 6.57 -9.50
C SER A 65 6.86 6.38 -10.90
N ARG A 66 6.01 6.30 -11.93
CA ARG A 66 6.45 6.19 -13.32
C ARG A 66 7.19 7.43 -13.79
N ILE A 67 6.67 8.62 -13.49
CA ILE A 67 7.31 9.90 -13.80
C ILE A 67 8.68 10.00 -13.11
N HIS A 68 8.76 9.63 -11.84
CA HIS A 68 10.00 9.60 -11.08
C HIS A 68 11.04 8.70 -11.73
N CYS A 69 10.67 7.46 -12.07
CA CYS A 69 11.58 6.51 -12.71
C CYS A 69 12.07 7.03 -14.07
N PHE A 70 11.18 7.62 -14.88
CA PHE A 70 11.55 8.18 -16.17
C PHE A 70 12.50 9.38 -16.04
N TYR A 71 12.22 10.32 -15.12
CA TYR A 71 12.99 11.55 -14.99
C TYR A 71 14.39 11.33 -14.39
N TYR A 72 14.50 10.38 -13.45
CA TYR A 72 15.75 10.08 -12.75
C TYR A 72 16.46 8.81 -13.26
N ASP A 73 15.97 8.19 -14.33
CA ASP A 73 16.55 6.97 -14.94
C ASP A 73 16.69 5.80 -13.94
N VAL A 74 15.73 5.69 -13.02
CA VAL A 74 15.72 4.69 -11.95
C VAL A 74 15.00 3.43 -12.42
N LYS A 75 15.64 2.28 -12.26
CA LYS A 75 15.09 0.96 -12.60
C LYS A 75 14.15 0.49 -11.49
N ASN A 76 13.20 -0.39 -11.86
CA ASN A 76 12.25 -1.02 -10.94
C ASN A 76 11.30 -0.02 -10.26
N GLY A 77 10.45 0.64 -11.04
CA GLY A 77 9.40 1.50 -10.49
C GLY A 77 8.29 0.73 -9.79
N LEU A 78 7.62 1.39 -8.85
CA LEU A 78 6.47 0.84 -8.13
C LEU A 78 5.15 0.99 -8.88
N ALA A 79 5.13 1.65 -10.05
CA ALA A 79 3.88 1.97 -10.76
C ALA A 79 2.97 0.76 -11.00
N PHE A 80 3.52 -0.32 -11.56
CA PHE A 80 2.76 -1.55 -11.80
C PHE A 80 2.40 -2.26 -10.48
N TRP A 81 3.35 -2.30 -9.54
CA TRP A 81 3.19 -2.96 -8.25
C TRP A 81 2.13 -2.29 -7.38
N LEU A 82 2.04 -0.96 -7.36
CA LEU A 82 1.02 -0.20 -6.64
C LEU A 82 -0.37 -0.51 -7.15
N PHE A 83 -0.53 -0.57 -8.48
CA PHE A 83 -1.79 -0.97 -9.08
C PHE A 83 -2.14 -2.43 -8.72
N LEU A 84 -1.17 -3.34 -8.76
CA LEU A 84 -1.37 -4.74 -8.39
C LEU A 84 -1.74 -4.92 -6.91
N ILE A 85 -1.08 -4.19 -6.00
CA ILE A 85 -1.41 -4.22 -4.57
C ILE A 85 -2.86 -3.78 -4.35
N TRP A 86 -3.27 -2.67 -4.97
CA TRP A 86 -4.66 -2.23 -4.89
C TRP A 86 -5.63 -3.28 -5.44
N LEU A 87 -5.33 -3.85 -6.60
CA LEU A 87 -6.16 -4.88 -7.23
C LEU A 87 -6.31 -6.12 -6.33
N LEU A 88 -5.24 -6.54 -5.66
CA LEU A 88 -5.29 -7.66 -4.71
C LEU A 88 -6.23 -7.37 -3.53
N TYR A 89 -6.17 -6.17 -2.94
CA TYR A 89 -7.12 -5.80 -1.90
C TYR A 89 -8.55 -5.73 -2.43
N PHE A 90 -8.75 -5.17 -3.62
CA PHE A 90 -10.07 -5.05 -4.24
C PHE A 90 -10.72 -6.42 -4.46
N LEU A 91 -10.02 -7.34 -5.13
CA LEU A 91 -10.50 -8.70 -5.38
C LEU A 91 -10.73 -9.47 -4.06
N PHE A 92 -9.86 -9.28 -3.08
CA PHE A 92 -10.02 -9.93 -1.78
C PHE A 92 -11.27 -9.45 -1.05
N ILE A 93 -11.58 -8.15 -1.11
CA ILE A 93 -12.80 -7.59 -0.50
C ILE A 93 -14.05 -8.06 -1.23
N GLU A 94 -14.04 -8.04 -2.56
CA GLU A 94 -15.15 -8.55 -3.36
C GLU A 94 -15.44 -10.03 -3.05
N TYR A 95 -14.39 -10.84 -2.89
CA TYR A 95 -14.51 -12.23 -2.47
C TYR A 95 -15.15 -12.38 -1.09
N ILE A 96 -14.73 -11.58 -0.11
CA ILE A 96 -15.29 -11.60 1.25
C ILE A 96 -16.77 -11.23 1.24
N ASP A 97 -17.14 -10.19 0.49
CA ASP A 97 -18.52 -9.70 0.39
C ASP A 97 -19.46 -10.75 -0.22
N GLN A 98 -19.00 -11.40 -1.31
CA GLN A 98 -19.79 -12.39 -2.05
C GLN A 98 -19.94 -13.74 -1.32
N ILE A 99 -18.89 -14.23 -0.65
CA ILE A 99 -18.84 -15.62 -0.16
C ILE A 99 -19.15 -15.75 1.33
N VAL A 100 -18.62 -14.85 2.16
CA VAL A 100 -18.67 -15.05 3.62
C VAL A 100 -19.90 -14.38 4.22
N HIS A 101 -20.38 -13.29 3.62
CA HIS A 101 -21.30 -12.31 4.22
C HIS A 101 -20.76 -11.83 5.58
N PHE A 102 -20.86 -10.53 5.89
CA PHE A 102 -20.28 -9.97 7.11
C PHE A 102 -21.06 -10.39 8.37
N SER A 103 -20.88 -11.63 8.81
CA SER A 103 -21.11 -12.00 10.21
C SER A 103 -19.92 -11.50 11.04
N ASN A 104 -20.23 -11.01 12.25
CA ASN A 104 -19.28 -10.32 13.13
C ASN A 104 -17.92 -11.03 13.24
N GLY A 105 -16.84 -10.33 12.88
CA GLY A 105 -15.47 -10.76 13.12
C GLY A 105 -14.94 -11.76 12.07
N ASN A 106 -14.95 -11.37 10.79
CA ASN A 106 -14.39 -12.21 9.75
C ASN A 106 -12.86 -12.28 9.85
N GLU A 107 -12.37 -13.31 10.56
CA GLU A 107 -10.94 -13.57 10.74
C GLU A 107 -10.20 -13.67 9.41
N LEU A 108 -10.86 -14.17 8.37
CA LEU A 108 -10.29 -14.28 7.03
C LEU A 108 -10.00 -12.89 6.47
N PHE A 109 -10.95 -11.95 6.57
CA PHE A 109 -10.73 -10.56 6.16
C PHE A 109 -9.56 -9.93 6.94
N TYR A 110 -9.53 -10.10 8.25
CA TYR A 110 -8.49 -9.55 9.12
C TYR A 110 -7.09 -10.08 8.75
N TYR A 111 -6.89 -11.40 8.83
CA TYR A 111 -5.57 -11.99 8.59
C TYR A 111 -5.15 -11.93 7.11
N GLY A 112 -6.09 -12.04 6.18
CA GLY A 112 -5.82 -11.89 4.75
C GLY A 112 -5.37 -10.47 4.40
N SER A 113 -6.06 -9.44 4.93
CA SER A 113 -5.65 -8.05 4.74
C SER A 113 -4.28 -7.77 5.34
N LEU A 114 -3.97 -8.32 6.52
CA LEU A 114 -2.63 -8.22 7.11
C LEU A 114 -1.55 -8.91 6.26
N ALA A 115 -1.85 -10.10 5.72
CA ALA A 115 -0.91 -10.83 4.87
C ALA A 115 -0.58 -10.05 3.57
N ILE A 116 -1.60 -9.49 2.91
CA ILE A 116 -1.41 -8.62 1.74
C ILE A 116 -0.57 -7.39 2.13
N SER A 117 -0.87 -6.78 3.29
CA SER A 117 -0.14 -5.60 3.78
C SER A 117 1.34 -5.89 4.04
N LEU A 118 1.65 -7.04 4.63
CA LEU A 118 3.03 -7.46 4.90
C LEU A 118 3.82 -7.66 3.60
N GLY A 119 3.20 -8.30 2.60
CA GLY A 119 3.78 -8.45 1.27
C GLY A 119 4.01 -7.11 0.59
N ALA A 120 3.04 -6.20 0.66
CA ALA A 120 3.14 -4.84 0.13
C ALA A 120 4.28 -4.05 0.79
N PHE A 121 4.38 -4.09 2.13
CA PHE A 121 5.48 -3.42 2.85
C PHE A 121 6.85 -3.94 2.45
N THR A 122 6.99 -5.26 2.32
CA THR A 122 8.25 -5.88 1.91
C THR A 122 8.62 -5.48 0.49
N LEU A 123 7.66 -5.52 -0.43
CA LEU A 123 7.85 -5.12 -1.83
C LEU A 123 8.23 -3.64 -1.96
N ILE A 124 7.49 -2.74 -1.30
CA ILE A 124 7.78 -1.31 -1.33
C ILE A 124 9.15 -1.05 -0.68
N GLY A 125 9.47 -1.69 0.45
CA GLY A 125 10.76 -1.55 1.13
C GLY A 125 11.93 -1.99 0.26
N LEU A 126 11.85 -3.19 -0.34
CA LEU A 126 12.88 -3.72 -1.24
C LEU A 126 13.08 -2.82 -2.46
N THR A 127 11.98 -2.41 -3.10
CA THR A 127 12.04 -1.54 -4.28
C THR A 127 12.65 -0.19 -3.92
N THR A 128 12.23 0.41 -2.80
CA THR A 128 12.81 1.66 -2.28
C THR A 128 14.30 1.52 -2.05
N TYR A 129 14.76 0.42 -1.44
CA TYR A 129 16.18 0.17 -1.22
C TYR A 129 16.97 0.14 -2.54
N PHE A 130 16.50 -0.58 -3.54
CA PHE A 130 17.18 -0.65 -4.85
C PHE A 130 17.19 0.71 -5.57
N GLN A 131 16.07 1.43 -5.57
CA GLN A 131 15.96 2.76 -6.17
C GLN A 131 16.88 3.78 -5.47
N LEU A 132 16.92 3.73 -4.14
CA LEU A 132 17.78 4.59 -3.33
C LEU A 132 19.26 4.29 -3.58
N LYS A 133 19.63 3.00 -3.63
CA LYS A 133 20.99 2.57 -3.95
C LYS A 133 21.41 3.07 -5.33
N GLN A 134 20.53 2.96 -6.34
CA GLN A 134 20.81 3.45 -7.69
C GLN A 134 21.02 4.96 -7.72
N LEU A 135 20.12 5.74 -7.10
CA LEU A 135 20.24 7.20 -7.00
C LEU A 135 21.51 7.63 -6.23
N MET A 136 21.95 6.83 -5.25
CA MET A 136 23.18 7.08 -4.50
C MET A 136 24.44 6.71 -5.29
N SER A 137 24.39 5.67 -6.12
CA SER A 137 25.52 5.24 -6.96
C SER A 137 25.67 6.04 -8.23
N ASP A 138 24.58 6.60 -8.79
CA ASP A 138 24.67 7.45 -9.96
C ASP A 138 25.43 8.75 -9.60
N SER A 139 26.54 8.95 -10.32
CA SER A 139 27.45 10.08 -10.18
C SER A 139 27.17 11.19 -11.20
N ARG A 140 25.98 11.20 -11.82
CA ARG A 140 25.54 12.27 -12.73
C ARG A 140 25.06 13.51 -11.97
#